data_AF-A0A395M3S2-F1
#
_entry.id   AF-A0A395M3S2-F1
#
_cell.length_a   1.000
_cell.length_b   1.000
_cell.length_c   1.000
_cell.angle_alpha   90.00
_cell.angle_beta   90.00
_cell.angle_gamma   90.00
#
_symmetry.space_group_name_H-M   'P 1'
#
loop_
_entity.id
_entity.type
_entity.pdbx_description
1 polymer ?
#
loop_
_entity_poly.entity_id
_entity_poly.type
_entity_poly.pdbx_seq_one_letter_code
_entity_poly.pdbx_strand_id
1 'polypeptide(L)'
;MIKYHEEIKESEAELLAVERRQSRSKLRDRVRLLRLLKSGSSRSLTQASVVIGLSVAQTRRLYNKYRQGGLQELLAWRQGGNHQKLNQAQQAELIERSKAGFPAQQAVREYLQQTFKVHYTQGGVSV
;
A
#
# COMPACT_ATOMS: atom_id res chain seq x y z
N MET A 1 -7.04 -26.68 -6.50
CA MET A 1 -6.02 -26.24 -5.51
C MET A 1 -4.99 -25.42 -6.27
N ILE A 2 -4.71 -24.19 -5.85
CA ILE A 2 -3.74 -23.31 -6.56
C ILE A 2 -2.34 -23.92 -6.40
N LYS A 3 -1.62 -24.10 -7.50
CA LYS A 3 -0.24 -24.60 -7.51
C LYS A 3 0.74 -23.42 -7.46
N TYR A 4 0.98 -22.91 -6.25
CA TYR A 4 1.83 -21.74 -6.05
C TYR A 4 3.25 -21.90 -6.59
N HIS A 5 3.80 -23.12 -6.58
CA HIS A 5 5.14 -23.40 -7.10
C HIS A 5 5.28 -23.20 -8.61
N GLU A 6 4.18 -23.30 -9.38
CA GLU A 6 4.14 -23.06 -10.83
C GLU A 6 3.88 -21.57 -11.14
N GLU A 7 3.05 -20.89 -10.34
CA GLU A 7 2.72 -19.47 -10.56
C GLU A 7 3.87 -18.52 -10.20
N ILE A 8 4.68 -18.88 -9.20
CA ILE A 8 5.82 -18.06 -8.79
C ILE A 8 6.96 -18.30 -9.77
N LYS A 9 7.30 -17.27 -10.54
CA LYS A 9 8.29 -17.33 -11.63
C LYS A 9 9.71 -17.50 -11.11
N GLU A 10 10.02 -16.85 -10.00
CA GLU A 10 11.34 -16.84 -9.41
C GLU A 10 11.67 -18.20 -8.76
N SER A 11 12.95 -18.58 -8.83
CA SER A 11 13.43 -19.77 -8.14
C SER A 11 13.55 -19.54 -6.63
N GLU A 12 13.63 -20.62 -5.85
CA GLU A 12 13.85 -20.51 -4.40
C GLU A 12 15.16 -19.77 -4.07
N ALA A 13 16.22 -20.04 -4.84
CA ALA A 13 17.53 -19.42 -4.66
C ALA A 13 17.50 -17.91 -4.97
N GLU A 14 16.78 -17.50 -6.02
CA GLU A 14 16.57 -16.09 -6.35
C GLU A 14 15.81 -15.36 -5.23
N LEU A 15 14.72 -15.96 -4.75
CA LEU A 15 13.93 -15.40 -3.65
C LEU A 15 14.77 -15.29 -2.36
N LEU A 16 15.61 -16.27 -2.07
CA LEU A 16 16.53 -16.21 -0.93
C LEU A 16 17.56 -15.09 -1.07
N ALA A 17 18.13 -14.91 -2.26
CA ALA A 17 19.07 -13.83 -2.53
C ALA A 17 18.40 -12.45 -2.38
N VAL A 18 17.17 -12.31 -2.89
CA VAL A 18 16.38 -11.08 -2.75
C VAL A 18 16.01 -10.83 -1.29
N GLU A 19 15.61 -11.86 -0.54
CA GLU A 19 15.29 -11.79 0.90
C GLU A 19 16.50 -11.25 1.68
N ARG A 20 17.69 -11.80 1.45
CA ARG A 20 18.93 -11.38 2.12
C ARG A 20 19.35 -9.94 1.81
N ARG A 21 19.02 -9.43 0.62
CA ARG A 21 19.31 -8.05 0.22
C ARG A 21 18.36 -7.03 0.85
N GLN A 22 17.21 -7.44 1.37
CA GLN A 22 16.25 -6.49 1.96
C GLN A 22 16.67 -6.05 3.37
N SER A 23 16.94 -4.75 3.53
CA SER A 23 17.22 -4.14 4.83
C SER A 23 15.97 -4.03 5.73
N ARG A 24 14.78 -3.92 5.13
CA ARG A 24 13.51 -3.74 5.87
C ARG A 24 12.86 -5.08 6.19
N SER A 25 12.52 -5.31 7.46
CA SER A 25 11.82 -6.53 7.93
C SER A 25 10.56 -6.83 7.12
N LYS A 26 9.68 -5.83 6.95
CA LYS A 26 8.44 -5.98 6.18
C LYS A 26 8.67 -6.42 4.73
N LEU A 27 9.76 -6.01 4.09
CA LEU A 27 10.08 -6.45 2.72
C LEU A 27 10.68 -7.86 2.73
N ARG A 28 11.52 -8.20 3.72
CA ARG A 28 11.99 -9.57 3.93
C ARG A 28 10.83 -10.55 4.08
N ASP A 29 9.84 -10.21 4.91
CA ASP A 29 8.68 -11.08 5.18
C ASP A 29 7.84 -11.32 3.92
N ARG A 30 7.70 -10.29 3.07
CA ARG A 30 7.02 -10.43 1.77
C ARG A 30 7.74 -11.41 0.84
N VAL A 31 9.06 -11.35 0.78
CA VAL A 31 9.85 -12.26 -0.08
C VAL A 31 9.85 -13.67 0.51
N ARG A 32 9.98 -13.79 1.84
CA ARG A 32 9.88 -15.05 2.57
C ARG A 32 8.54 -15.75 2.31
N LEU A 33 7.44 -15.01 2.21
CA LEU A 33 6.13 -15.53 1.79
C LEU A 33 6.21 -16.27 0.46
N LEU A 34 6.74 -15.63 -0.58
CA LEU A 34 6.89 -16.27 -1.88
C LEU A 34 7.81 -17.48 -1.81
N ARG A 35 8.90 -17.40 -1.04
CA ARG A 35 9.85 -18.51 -0.91
C ARG A 35 9.22 -19.75 -0.26
N LEU A 36 8.39 -19.57 0.77
CA LEU A 36 7.66 -20.66 1.43
C LEU A 36 6.60 -21.30 0.51
N LEU A 37 5.97 -20.50 -0.34
CA LEU A 37 5.00 -20.98 -1.32
C LEU A 37 5.69 -21.69 -2.50
N LYS A 38 6.86 -21.19 -2.93
CA LYS A 38 7.65 -21.74 -4.04
C LYS A 38 8.29 -23.08 -3.69
N SER A 39 8.90 -23.17 -2.50
CA SER A 39 9.51 -24.40 -1.96
C SER A 39 8.49 -25.49 -1.61
N GLY A 40 7.20 -25.15 -1.57
CA GLY A 40 6.14 -26.07 -1.15
C GLY A 40 6.11 -26.33 0.36
N SER A 41 6.95 -25.67 1.16
CA SER A 41 6.89 -25.72 2.63
C SER A 41 5.54 -25.23 3.16
N SER A 42 4.87 -24.34 2.43
CA SER A 42 3.47 -23.97 2.65
C SER A 42 2.66 -24.25 1.41
N ARG A 43 1.63 -25.11 1.53
CA ARG A 43 0.74 -25.48 0.43
C ARG A 43 -0.45 -24.52 0.27
N SER A 44 -0.59 -23.57 1.19
CA SER A 44 -1.66 -22.57 1.16
C SER A 44 -1.20 -21.23 1.76
N LEU A 45 -1.88 -20.16 1.37
CA LEU A 45 -1.70 -18.83 1.95
C LEU A 45 -1.96 -18.81 3.45
N THR A 46 -2.89 -19.65 3.95
CA THR A 46 -3.19 -19.78 5.38
C THR A 46 -2.03 -20.39 6.16
N GLN A 47 -1.38 -21.43 5.61
CA GLN A 47 -0.20 -22.01 6.25
C GLN A 47 0.96 -21.01 6.27
N ALA A 48 1.21 -20.34 5.13
CA ALA A 48 2.27 -19.35 5.03
C ALA A 48 2.02 -18.14 5.95
N SER A 49 0.76 -17.74 6.15
CA SER A 49 0.42 -16.61 7.03
C SER A 49 0.75 -16.89 8.48
N VAL A 50 0.55 -18.13 8.95
CA VAL A 50 0.91 -18.56 10.31
C VAL A 50 2.43 -18.50 10.50
N VAL A 51 3.20 -18.99 9.54
CA VAL A 51 4.68 -19.01 9.61
C VAL A 51 5.27 -17.60 9.66
N ILE A 52 4.67 -16.64 8.94
CA ILE A 52 5.16 -15.26 8.85
C ILE A 52 4.56 -14.36 9.93
N GLY A 53 3.52 -14.82 10.64
CA GLY A 53 2.84 -14.03 11.66
C GLY A 53 1.96 -12.92 11.09
N LEU A 54 1.40 -13.10 9.89
CA LEU A 54 0.47 -12.16 9.26
C LEU A 54 -0.95 -12.73 9.22
N SER A 55 -1.95 -11.86 9.07
CA SER A 55 -3.31 -12.35 8.84
C SER A 55 -3.45 -12.94 7.43
N VAL A 56 -4.39 -13.87 7.27
CA VAL A 56 -4.71 -14.48 5.97
C VAL A 56 -5.09 -13.40 4.94
N ALA A 57 -5.86 -12.39 5.36
CA ALA A 57 -6.25 -11.28 4.50
C ALA A 57 -5.05 -10.44 4.02
N GLN A 58 -4.08 -10.16 4.90
CA GLN A 58 -2.84 -9.48 4.52
C GLN A 58 -2.02 -10.32 3.53
N THR A 59 -1.87 -11.61 3.82
CA THR A 59 -1.13 -12.56 2.99
C THR A 59 -1.74 -12.67 1.58
N ARG A 60 -3.07 -12.74 1.49
CA ARG A 60 -3.80 -12.72 0.20
C ARG A 60 -3.59 -11.42 -0.57
N ARG A 61 -3.62 -10.26 0.12
CA ARG A 61 -3.32 -8.96 -0.52
C ARG A 61 -1.91 -8.91 -1.08
N LEU A 62 -0.92 -9.40 -0.33
CA LEU A 62 0.47 -9.48 -0.79
C LEU A 62 0.61 -10.39 -2.01
N TYR A 63 -0.02 -11.57 -1.98
CA TYR A 63 0.00 -12.49 -3.12
C TYR A 63 -0.66 -11.89 -4.36
N ASN A 64 -1.81 -11.23 -4.23
CA ASN A 64 -2.45 -10.55 -5.34
C ASN A 64 -1.57 -9.44 -5.91
N LYS A 65 -0.85 -8.70 -5.06
CA LYS A 65 0.10 -7.68 -5.48
C LYS A 65 1.24 -8.29 -6.33
N TYR A 66 1.77 -9.44 -5.90
CA TYR A 66 2.71 -10.21 -6.70
C TYR A 66 2.10 -10.65 -8.04
N ARG A 67 0.87 -11.16 -8.06
CA ARG A 67 0.22 -11.58 -9.31
C ARG A 67 0.02 -10.43 -10.31
N GLN A 68 -0.15 -9.20 -9.83
CA GLN A 68 -0.38 -8.02 -10.67
C GLN A 68 0.88 -7.47 -11.33
N GLY A 69 2.04 -7.54 -10.65
CA GLY A 69 3.27 -6.91 -11.16
C GLY A 69 4.56 -7.62 -10.75
N GLY A 70 4.47 -8.90 -10.41
CA GLY A 70 5.60 -9.74 -10.02
C GLY A 70 6.30 -9.29 -8.74
N LEU A 71 7.55 -9.74 -8.61
CA LEU A 71 8.38 -9.45 -7.45
C LEU A 71 8.66 -7.95 -7.27
N GLN A 72 8.79 -7.20 -8.37
CA GLN A 72 9.01 -5.76 -8.33
C GLN A 72 7.85 -5.03 -7.66
N GLU A 73 6.60 -5.35 -8.03
CA GLU A 73 5.42 -4.75 -7.42
C GLU A 73 5.25 -5.18 -5.95
N LEU A 74 5.58 -6.43 -5.61
CA LEU A 74 5.57 -6.89 -4.21
C LEU A 74 6.56 -6.09 -3.34
N LEU A 75 7.75 -5.81 -3.88
CA LEU A 75 8.81 -5.05 -3.22
C LEU A 75 8.61 -3.55 -3.30
N ALA A 76 7.73 -3.06 -4.18
CA ALA A 76 7.45 -1.64 -4.31
C ALA A 76 7.00 -1.07 -2.96
N TRP A 77 7.89 -0.26 -2.39
CA TRP A 77 7.64 0.48 -1.17
C TRP A 77 7.11 1.86 -1.56
N ARG A 78 5.79 1.95 -1.71
CA ARG A 78 5.14 3.24 -1.90
C ARG A 78 5.07 3.92 -0.52
N GLN A 79 6.00 4.84 -0.24
CA GLN A 79 5.79 5.84 0.80
C GLN A 79 4.66 6.75 0.28
N GLY A 80 3.43 6.53 0.75
CA GLY A 80 2.30 7.29 0.23
C GLY A 80 1.07 7.11 1.10
N GLY A 81 0.99 7.93 2.15
CA GLY A 81 -0.29 8.35 2.72
C GLY A 81 -1.07 9.18 1.70
N ASN A 82 -2.37 9.32 1.94
CA ASN A 82 -3.34 10.04 1.11
C ASN A 82 -2.70 11.07 0.17
N HIS A 83 -2.88 10.88 -1.15
CA HIS A 83 -2.63 11.93 -2.12
C HIS A 83 -3.39 13.17 -1.61
N GLN A 84 -2.67 14.17 -1.13
CA GLN A 84 -3.26 15.45 -0.79
C GLN A 84 -3.94 15.93 -2.08
N LYS A 85 -5.26 16.13 -2.03
CA LYS A 85 -6.03 16.52 -3.22
C LYS A 85 -5.69 17.95 -3.67
N LEU A 86 -5.00 18.70 -2.83
CA LEU A 86 -4.48 20.03 -3.12
C LEU A 86 -2.99 19.96 -3.38
N ASN A 87 -2.54 20.72 -4.38
CA ASN A 87 -1.12 20.98 -4.55
C ASN A 87 -0.62 22.02 -3.53
N GLN A 88 0.70 22.23 -3.46
CA GLN A 88 1.31 23.13 -2.47
C GLN A 88 0.79 24.58 -2.55
N ALA A 89 0.54 25.10 -3.75
CA ALA A 89 0.03 26.46 -3.94
C ALA A 89 -1.42 26.60 -3.43
N GLN A 90 -2.27 25.62 -3.78
CA GLN A 90 -3.66 25.56 -3.32
C GLN A 90 -3.74 25.38 -1.80
N GLN A 91 -2.79 24.65 -1.21
CA GLN A 91 -2.71 24.47 0.23
C GLN A 91 -2.28 25.76 0.94
N ALA A 92 -1.30 26.48 0.41
CA ALA A 92 -0.88 27.78 0.97
C ALA A 92 -2.02 28.80 0.91
N GLU A 93 -2.74 28.86 -0.20
CA GLU A 93 -3.89 29.76 -0.36
C GLU A 93 -5.04 29.41 0.59
N LEU A 94 -5.32 28.12 0.79
CA LEU A 94 -6.31 27.67 1.77
C LEU A 94 -5.92 28.09 3.19
N ILE A 95 -4.63 27.98 3.56
CA ILE A 95 -4.11 28.39 4.88
C ILE A 95 -4.24 29.90 5.08
N GLU A 96 -3.90 30.71 4.07
CA GLU A 96 -4.08 32.16 4.15
C GLU A 96 -5.56 32.53 4.27
N ARG A 97 -6.44 31.89 3.49
CA ARG A 97 -7.88 32.12 3.57
C ARG A 97 -8.46 31.68 4.93
N SER A 98 -7.95 30.60 5.52
CA SER A 98 -8.43 30.12 6.82
C SER A 98 -8.07 31.05 7.98
N LYS A 99 -7.01 31.87 7.87
CA LYS A 99 -6.68 32.90 8.87
C LYS A 99 -7.79 33.96 8.99
N ALA A 100 -8.52 34.22 7.92
CA ALA A 100 -9.69 35.11 7.94
C ALA A 100 -10.93 34.45 8.59
N GLY A 101 -10.87 33.15 8.89
CA GLY A 101 -11.96 32.36 9.44
C GLY A 101 -12.94 31.88 8.37
N PHE A 102 -13.36 30.62 8.48
CA PHE A 102 -14.52 30.10 7.75
C PHE A 102 -15.68 29.93 8.73
N PRO A 103 -16.91 30.31 8.35
CA PRO A 103 -18.06 30.25 9.25
C PRO A 103 -18.49 28.81 9.57
N ALA A 104 -18.20 27.86 8.67
CA ALA A 104 -18.50 26.45 8.86
C ALA A 104 -17.63 25.57 7.94
N GLN A 105 -17.50 24.28 8.27
CA GLN A 105 -16.79 23.30 7.44
C GLN A 105 -17.36 23.19 6.01
N GLN A 106 -18.66 23.41 5.85
CA GLN A 106 -19.32 23.41 4.55
C GLN A 106 -18.83 24.58 3.66
N ALA A 107 -18.54 25.74 4.23
CA ALA A 107 -17.99 26.88 3.50
C ALA A 107 -16.57 26.62 2.97
N VAL A 108 -15.76 25.85 3.70
CA VAL A 108 -14.45 25.39 3.23
C VAL A 108 -14.61 24.49 2.00
N ARG A 109 -15.58 23.56 2.03
CA ARG A 109 -15.84 22.66 0.89
C ARG A 109 -16.30 23.40 -0.35
N GLU A 110 -17.22 24.35 -0.19
CA GLU A 110 -17.70 25.20 -1.28
C GLU A 110 -16.56 26.02 -1.87
N TYR A 111 -15.69 26.58 -1.04
CA TYR A 111 -14.49 27.29 -1.49
C TYR A 111 -13.54 26.38 -2.29
N LEU A 112 -13.24 25.18 -1.77
CA LEU A 112 -12.35 24.22 -2.44
C LEU A 112 -12.95 23.73 -3.78
N GLN A 113 -14.27 23.56 -3.84
CA GLN A 113 -14.97 23.16 -5.06
C GLN A 113 -15.04 24.29 -6.08
N GLN A 114 -15.35 25.52 -5.68
CA GLN A 114 -15.47 26.66 -6.58
C GLN A 114 -14.11 27.14 -7.08
N THR A 115 -13.11 27.23 -6.20
CA THR A 115 -11.80 27.81 -6.51
C THR A 115 -10.86 26.80 -7.15
N PHE A 116 -10.81 25.58 -6.63
CA PHE A 116 -9.84 24.57 -7.06
C PHE A 116 -10.44 23.39 -7.83
N LYS A 117 -11.78 23.32 -7.95
CA LYS A 117 -12.52 22.18 -8.52
C LYS A 117 -12.20 20.85 -7.82
N VAL A 118 -11.78 20.91 -6.55
CA VAL A 118 -11.43 19.74 -5.75
C VAL A 118 -12.58 19.36 -4.82
N HIS A 119 -12.99 18.11 -4.87
CA HIS A 119 -14.08 17.59 -4.05
C HIS A 119 -13.55 16.87 -2.81
N TYR A 120 -13.93 17.35 -1.63
CA TYR A 120 -13.65 16.70 -0.35
C TYR A 120 -14.92 16.06 0.27
N THR A 121 -14.75 14.89 0.91
CA THR A 121 -15.80 14.23 1.70
C THR A 121 -15.80 14.80 3.14
N GLN A 122 -16.89 14.58 3.89
CA GLN A 122 -17.09 15.14 5.24
C GLN A 122 -15.99 14.75 6.25
N GLY A 123 -15.32 13.60 6.07
CA GLY A 123 -14.16 13.19 6.88
C GLY A 123 -12.79 13.64 6.34
N GLY A 124 -12.75 14.44 5.27
CA GLY A 124 -11.51 14.87 4.59
C GLY A 124 -11.06 16.30 4.90
N VAL A 125 -11.79 17.02 5.75
CA VAL A 125 -11.48 18.39 6.16
C VAL A 125 -11.53 18.44 7.69
N SER A 126 -10.37 18.46 8.34
CA SER A 126 -10.25 18.80 9.75
C SER A 126 -9.80 20.26 9.83
N VAL A 127 -10.61 21.08 10.50
CA VAL A 127 -10.29 22.47 10.86
C VAL A 127 -9.57 22.46 12.20
#